data_AF-A0A2N2JLI3-F1
#
_entry.id   AF-A0A2N2JLI3-F1
#
_cell.length_a   1.000
_cell.length_b   1.000
_cell.length_c   1.000
_cell.angle_alpha   90.00
_cell.angle_beta   90.00
_cell.angle_gamma   90.00
#
_symmetry.space_group_name_H-M   'P 1'
#
loop_
_entity.id
_entity.type
_entity.pdbx_description
1 polymer ?
#
loop_
_entity_poly.entity_id
_entity_poly.type
_entity_poly.pdbx_seq_one_letter_code
_entity_poly.pdbx_strand_id
1 'polypeptide(L)'
;MRTLSSALLLIAAIAIGGCPAKATKDDCAQACENVSKLYLGAVEQQSSSDEVLGKMGEAGAKMARDMAALQLDFLRQECEQECNERATRDLTECLSNAKSSEDLEKCN
;
A
#
# COMPACT_ATOMS: atom_id res chain seq x y z
N MET A 1 6.74 -14.61 15.24
CA MET A 1 7.55 -13.45 14.82
C MET A 1 8.07 -13.72 13.40
N ARG A 2 7.24 -13.48 12.39
CA ARG A 2 7.63 -13.56 10.97
C ARG A 2 7.84 -12.11 10.50
N THR A 3 9.11 -11.75 10.38
CA THR A 3 9.71 -10.69 9.57
C THR A 3 8.74 -9.69 8.89
N LEU A 4 8.48 -8.57 9.57
CA LEU A 4 7.88 -7.34 8.99
C LEU A 4 8.90 -6.50 8.18
N SER A 5 10.05 -7.07 7.77
CA SER A 5 11.22 -6.31 7.30
C SER A 5 11.51 -6.42 5.80
N SER A 6 10.53 -6.74 4.94
CA SER A 6 10.83 -6.98 3.51
C SER A 6 9.95 -6.24 2.51
N ALA A 7 9.09 -5.32 2.96
CA ALA A 7 8.36 -4.41 2.05
C ALA A 7 9.09 -3.07 1.81
N LEU A 8 10.38 -2.97 2.21
CA LEU A 8 11.24 -1.89 1.74
C LEU A 8 11.70 -2.24 0.32
N LEU A 9 10.92 -1.73 -0.63
CA LEU A 9 11.13 -1.68 -2.07
C LEU A 9 12.62 -1.69 -2.46
N LEU A 10 13.10 -2.83 -2.93
CA LEU A 10 14.31 -2.92 -3.73
C LEU A 10 13.98 -2.36 -5.11
N ILE A 11 14.17 -1.05 -5.29
CA ILE A 11 14.11 -0.39 -6.59
C ILE A 11 15.38 -0.80 -7.36
N ALA A 12 15.32 -1.97 -8.00
CA ALA A 12 16.35 -2.42 -8.92
C ALA A 12 16.03 -1.87 -10.32
N ALA A 13 16.64 -0.74 -10.68
CA ALA A 13 16.57 -0.20 -12.02
C ALA A 13 17.23 -1.16 -13.02
N ILE A 14 16.42 -1.89 -13.81
CA ILE A 14 16.91 -2.66 -14.96
C ILE A 14 16.90 -1.75 -16.18
N ALA A 15 18.10 -1.39 -16.63
CA ALA A 15 18.33 -0.60 -17.84
C ALA A 15 18.26 -1.48 -19.09
N ILE A 16 17.20 -1.34 -19.90
CA ILE A 16 17.23 -1.68 -21.33
C ILE A 16 16.44 -0.62 -22.10
N GLY A 17 17.15 0.34 -22.71
CA GLY A 17 16.65 1.19 -23.80
C GLY A 17 15.58 2.23 -23.43
N GLY A 18 16.01 3.34 -22.81
CA GLY A 18 15.16 4.51 -22.51
C GLY A 18 15.13 4.79 -21.02
N CYS A 19 15.50 6.00 -20.59
CA CYS A 19 15.34 6.38 -19.19
C CYS A 19 13.86 6.25 -18.82
N PRO A 20 13.48 5.44 -17.83
CA PRO A 20 12.09 5.38 -17.38
C PRO A 20 11.71 6.77 -16.89
N ALA A 21 10.56 7.28 -17.36
CA ALA A 21 10.10 8.61 -16.97
C ALA A 21 9.87 8.65 -15.46
N LYS A 22 10.42 9.65 -14.78
CA LYS A 22 10.19 9.86 -13.35
C LYS A 22 8.70 10.08 -13.08
N ALA A 23 8.17 9.46 -12.03
CA ALA A 23 6.80 9.69 -11.59
C ALA A 23 6.57 11.16 -11.20
N THR A 24 5.38 11.67 -11.46
CA THR A 24 4.95 12.99 -10.96
C THR A 24 4.42 12.87 -9.53
N LYS A 25 4.25 14.01 -8.85
CA LYS A 25 3.62 14.05 -7.52
C LYS A 25 2.22 13.46 -7.52
N ASP A 26 1.46 13.72 -8.58
CA ASP A 26 0.09 13.22 -8.72
C ASP A 26 0.09 11.70 -8.98
N ASP A 27 1.02 11.19 -9.79
CA ASP A 27 1.19 9.75 -10.01
C ASP A 27 1.50 9.03 -8.67
N CYS A 28 2.38 9.62 -7.85
CA CYS A 28 2.72 9.10 -6.53
C CYS A 28 1.55 9.16 -5.55
N ALA A 29 0.83 10.28 -5.49
CA ALA A 29 -0.34 10.42 -4.63
C ALA A 29 -1.41 9.37 -4.97
N GLN A 30 -1.69 9.19 -6.26
CA GLN A 30 -2.68 8.21 -6.72
C GLN A 30 -2.24 6.76 -6.44
N ALA A 31 -0.98 6.43 -6.68
CA ALA A 31 -0.43 5.11 -6.38
C ALA A 31 -0.50 4.78 -4.89
N CYS A 32 -0.01 5.69 -4.04
CA CYS A 32 0.01 5.50 -2.59
C CYS A 32 -1.40 5.49 -1.99
N GLU A 33 -2.34 6.27 -2.52
CA GLU A 33 -3.74 6.19 -2.14
C GLU A 33 -4.35 4.83 -2.46
N ASN A 34 -4.09 4.28 -3.66
CA ASN A 34 -4.60 2.96 -4.03
C ASN A 34 -4.05 1.85 -3.11
N VAL A 35 -2.75 1.87 -2.84
CA VAL A 35 -2.10 0.93 -1.92
C VAL A 35 -2.76 0.99 -0.53
N SER A 36 -2.94 2.19 0.04
CA SER A 36 -3.60 2.35 1.34
C SER A 36 -5.04 1.82 1.34
N LYS A 37 -5.80 2.03 0.25
CA LYS A 37 -7.16 1.48 0.12
C LYS A 37 -7.18 -0.04 0.10
N LEU A 38 -6.24 -0.68 -0.60
CA LEU A 38 -6.14 -2.14 -0.63
C LEU A 38 -5.87 -2.72 0.76
N TYR A 39 -4.96 -2.10 1.52
CA TYR A 39 -4.69 -2.52 2.90
C TYR A 39 -5.88 -2.28 3.83
N LEU A 40 -6.54 -1.12 3.74
CA LEU A 40 -7.71 -0.83 4.56
C LEU A 40 -8.84 -1.80 4.27
N GLY A 41 -9.10 -2.11 2.99
CA GLY A 41 -10.12 -3.08 2.59
C GLY A 41 -9.84 -4.48 3.14
N ALA A 42 -8.58 -4.92 3.18
CA ALA A 42 -8.20 -6.18 3.81
C ALA A 42 -8.45 -6.19 5.33
N VAL A 43 -8.15 -5.09 6.02
CA VAL A 43 -8.44 -4.93 7.46
C VAL A 43 -9.94 -4.92 7.72
N GLU A 44 -10.71 -4.21 6.89
CA GLU A 44 -12.16 -4.18 6.99
C GLU A 44 -12.74 -5.58 6.85
N GLN A 45 -12.35 -6.32 5.81
CA GLN A 45 -12.79 -7.69 5.58
C GLN A 45 -12.48 -8.61 6.76
N GLN A 46 -11.26 -8.51 7.32
CA GLN A 46 -10.87 -9.33 8.46
C GLN A 46 -11.64 -8.95 9.73
N SER A 47 -11.79 -7.65 9.99
CA SER A 47 -12.49 -7.13 11.17
C SER A 47 -14.00 -7.38 11.14
N SER A 48 -14.60 -7.51 9.96
CA SER A 48 -16.02 -7.84 9.78
C SER A 48 -16.29 -9.35 9.81
N SER A 49 -15.26 -10.19 9.94
CA SER A 49 -15.48 -11.64 10.03
C SER A 49 -16.18 -12.02 11.33
N ASP A 50 -17.11 -12.98 11.27
CA ASP A 50 -17.86 -13.47 12.43
C ASP A 50 -16.92 -13.96 13.56
N GLU A 51 -15.75 -14.50 13.20
CA GLU A 51 -14.74 -14.92 14.17
C GLU A 51 -14.18 -13.73 14.96
N VAL A 52 -13.81 -12.63 14.27
CA VAL A 52 -13.28 -11.43 14.92
C VAL A 52 -14.37 -10.72 15.70
N LEU A 53 -15.58 -10.60 15.14
CA LEU A 53 -16.73 -10.03 15.85
C LEU A 53 -17.10 -10.85 17.09
N GLY A 54 -17.04 -12.18 17.02
CA GLY A 54 -17.27 -13.06 18.16
C GLY A 54 -16.22 -12.94 19.27
N LYS A 55 -14.96 -12.64 18.92
CA LYS A 55 -13.85 -12.51 19.88
C LYS A 55 -13.67 -11.09 20.43
N MET A 56 -13.76 -10.07 19.59
CA MET A 56 -13.47 -8.67 19.92
C MET A 56 -14.71 -7.82 20.14
N GLY A 57 -15.88 -8.27 19.67
CA GLY A 57 -17.10 -7.47 19.61
C GLY A 57 -17.04 -6.36 18.55
N GLU A 58 -18.20 -5.78 18.24
CA GLU A 58 -18.31 -4.71 17.24
C GLU A 58 -17.45 -3.48 17.58
N ALA A 59 -17.40 -3.11 18.87
CA ALA A 59 -16.61 -1.98 19.34
C ALA A 59 -15.10 -2.22 19.16
N GLY A 60 -14.62 -3.42 19.48
CA GLY A 60 -13.21 -3.80 19.28
C GLY A 60 -12.84 -3.87 17.81
N ALA A 61 -13.70 -4.44 16.96
CA ALA A 61 -13.52 -4.48 15.51
C ALA A 61 -13.54 -3.09 14.87
N LYS A 62 -14.39 -2.17 15.37
CA LYS A 62 -14.39 -0.77 14.95
C LYS A 62 -13.09 -0.07 15.35
N MET A 63 -12.64 -0.23 16.59
CA MET A 63 -11.39 0.36 17.05
C MET A 63 -10.19 -0.12 16.22
N ALA A 64 -10.12 -1.41 15.87
CA ALA A 64 -9.07 -1.95 15.01
C ALA A 64 -9.04 -1.30 13.61
N ARG A 65 -10.21 -1.08 12.99
CA ARG A 65 -10.33 -0.37 11.71
C ARG A 65 -9.90 1.09 11.82
N ASP A 66 -10.37 1.79 12.86
CA ASP A 66 -10.04 3.19 13.09
C ASP A 66 -8.51 3.35 13.32
N MET A 67 -7.87 2.42 14.03
CA MET A 67 -6.40 2.41 14.20
C MET A 67 -5.65 2.10 12.90
N ALA A 68 -6.13 1.14 12.10
CA ALA A 68 -5.52 0.83 10.82
C ALA A 68 -5.60 2.02 9.85
N ALA A 69 -6.73 2.75 9.83
CA ALA A 69 -6.87 3.96 9.03
C ALA A 69 -5.81 5.02 9.39
N LEU A 70 -5.62 5.29 10.69
CA LEU A 70 -4.59 6.22 11.16
C LEU A 70 -3.16 5.78 10.78
N GLN A 71 -2.88 4.49 10.91
CA GLN A 71 -1.57 3.95 10.54
C GLN A 71 -1.32 4.06 9.03
N LEU A 72 -2.36 3.81 8.22
CA LEU A 72 -2.28 3.90 6.77
C LEU A 72 -2.14 5.34 6.29
N ASP A 73 -2.72 6.32 6.99
CA ASP A 73 -2.50 7.74 6.69
C ASP A 73 -1.03 8.14 6.87
N PHE A 74 -0.38 7.62 7.91
CA PHE A 74 1.05 7.83 8.14
C PHE A 74 1.88 7.15 7.05
N LEU A 75 1.63 5.87 6.77
CA LEU A 75 2.33 5.12 5.73
C LEU A 75 2.13 5.71 4.33
N ARG A 76 0.97 6.31 4.05
CA ARG A 76 0.69 7.00 2.78
C ARG A 76 1.63 8.19 2.59
N GLN A 77 1.88 8.98 3.63
CA GLN A 77 2.80 10.12 3.56
C GLN A 77 4.24 9.68 3.30
N GLU A 78 4.70 8.63 3.99
CA GLU A 78 6.03 8.05 3.75
C GLU A 78 6.14 7.47 2.34
N CYS A 79 5.10 6.77 1.86
CA CYS A 79 5.03 6.27 0.49
C CYS A 79 5.16 7.40 -0.54
N GLU A 80 4.40 8.49 -0.38
CA GLU A 80 4.46 9.63 -1.29
C GLU A 80 5.85 10.27 -1.28
N GLN A 81 6.47 10.41 -0.11
CA GLN A 81 7.82 10.97 0.01
C GLN A 81 8.84 10.14 -0.76
N GLU A 82 8.93 8.83 -0.49
CA GLU A 82 9.87 7.92 -1.15
C GLU A 82 9.60 7.80 -2.66
N CYS A 83 8.32 7.74 -3.04
CA CYS A 83 7.91 7.70 -4.44
C CYS A 83 8.40 8.95 -5.19
N ASN A 84 8.20 10.13 -4.63
CA ASN A 84 8.63 11.39 -5.24
C ASN A 84 10.16 11.47 -5.40
N GLU A 85 10.93 10.78 -4.55
CA GLU A 85 12.37 10.71 -4.69
C GLU A 85 12.79 9.79 -5.85
N ARG A 86 12.21 8.59 -5.93
CA ARG A 86 12.85 7.47 -6.66
C ARG A 86 11.97 6.72 -7.67
N ALA A 87 10.65 6.91 -7.66
CA ALA A 87 9.75 6.11 -8.47
C ALA A 87 9.70 6.53 -9.95
N THR A 88 9.44 5.55 -10.79
CA THR A 88 9.16 5.70 -12.23
C THR A 88 7.66 5.73 -12.46
N ARG A 89 7.23 6.32 -13.59
CA ARG A 89 5.81 6.33 -14.00
C ARG A 89 5.24 4.92 -14.09
N ASP A 90 5.99 3.98 -14.67
CA ASP A 90 5.55 2.59 -14.83
C ASP A 90 5.27 1.90 -13.49
N LEU A 91 6.13 2.15 -12.49
CA LEU A 91 5.91 1.65 -11.13
C LEU A 91 4.64 2.25 -10.52
N THR A 92 4.47 3.58 -10.59
CA THR A 92 3.28 4.24 -10.05
C THR A 92 2.00 3.82 -10.78
N GLU A 93 2.07 3.58 -12.08
CA GLU A 93 0.95 3.10 -12.88
C GLU A 93 0.55 1.68 -12.46
N CYS A 94 1.52 0.78 -12.27
CA CYS A 94 1.27 -0.56 -11.74
C CYS A 94 0.59 -0.50 -10.37
N LEU A 95 1.17 0.26 -9.43
CA LEU A 95 0.66 0.40 -8.06
C LEU A 95 -0.75 1.03 -8.04
N SER A 96 -1.02 2.00 -8.91
CA SER A 96 -2.33 2.65 -9.02
C SER A 96 -3.43 1.73 -9.58
N ASN A 97 -3.04 0.73 -10.39
CA ASN A 97 -3.96 -0.20 -11.04
C ASN A 97 -4.07 -1.56 -10.34
N ALA A 98 -3.26 -1.81 -9.32
CA ALA A 98 -3.32 -3.01 -8.51
C ALA A 98 -4.71 -3.17 -7.85
N LYS A 99 -5.23 -4.40 -7.83
CA LYS A 99 -6.57 -4.71 -7.29
C LYS A 99 -6.54 -5.54 -6.01
N SER A 100 -5.37 -6.06 -5.67
CA SER A 100 -5.13 -6.91 -4.52
C SER A 100 -3.72 -6.71 -3.99
N SER A 101 -3.47 -7.15 -2.76
CA SER A 101 -2.11 -7.17 -2.22
C SER A 101 -1.15 -8.05 -3.04
N GLU A 102 -1.66 -9.09 -3.71
CA GLU A 102 -0.85 -9.95 -4.58
C GLU A 102 -0.42 -9.23 -5.86
N ASP A 103 -1.24 -8.31 -6.38
CA ASP A 103 -0.87 -7.49 -7.53
C ASP A 103 0.26 -6.50 -7.18
N LEU A 104 0.29 -6.01 -5.93
CA LEU A 104 1.35 -5.12 -5.46
C LEU A 104 2.73 -5.80 -5.49
N GLU A 105 2.81 -7.09 -5.16
CA GLU A 105 4.05 -7.86 -5.20
C GLU A 105 4.60 -8.04 -6.63
N LYS A 106 3.76 -7.83 -7.64
CA LYS A 106 4.12 -7.95 -9.06
C LYS A 106 4.62 -6.62 -9.64
N CYS A 107 4.46 -5.50 -8.93
CA CYS A 107 4.98 -4.19 -9.34
C CYS A 107 6.47 -4.07 -8.97
N ASN A 108 7.34 -4.13 -9.98
CA ASN A 108 8.80 -3.97 -9.85
C ASN A 108 9.34 -2.96 -10.86
#